data_AF-A0A0P9YE19-F1
#
_entry.id   AF-A0A0P9YE19-F1
#
_cell.length_a   1.000
_cell.length_b   1.000
_cell.length_c   1.000
_cell.angle_alpha   90.00
_cell.angle_beta   90.00
_cell.angle_gamma   90.00
#
_symmetry.space_group_name_H-M   'P 1'
#
loop_
_entity.id
_entity.type
_entity.pdbx_description
1 polymer ?
#
loop_
_entity_poly.entity_id
_entity_poly.type
_entity_poly.pdbx_seq_one_letter_code
_entity_poly.pdbx_strand_id
1 'polypeptide(L)'
;MVAWYLKQRLAELESAGRLLGEVVVVPVANPIGLEQVLMDTPLGRYELESGQNFNRWFSDLGAQVGDDIEARLTADAEHNVALVRDSLRAALDAVPANTQLQSLRLTLQRLACDADMVLDLHCDFESVEHLYTTPEAWPKVEPLSRYLGAQASLLATDSGGQSFDECFTLVWWQLQQRFGERFPIPMGSFSVTLELRGQGDVNHALASRD
;
A
#
# COMPACT_ATOMS: atom_id res chain seq x y z
N MET A 1 9.60 -7.06 11.74
CA MET A 1 10.01 -8.45 12.05
C MET A 1 9.26 -9.47 11.21
N VAL A 2 7.93 -9.37 11.04
CA VAL A 2 7.17 -10.22 10.09
C VAL A 2 7.81 -10.24 8.70
N ALA A 3 8.18 -9.08 8.15
CA ALA A 3 8.90 -8.98 6.88
C ALA A 3 10.22 -9.78 6.80
N TRP A 4 10.88 -10.05 7.94
CA TRP A 4 12.08 -10.90 7.98
C TRP A 4 11.75 -12.37 7.75
N TYR A 5 10.71 -12.88 8.41
CA TYR A 5 10.21 -14.26 8.20
C TYR A 5 9.60 -14.43 6.80
N LEU A 6 8.81 -13.44 6.34
CA LEU A 6 8.27 -13.43 4.98
C LEU A 6 9.38 -13.50 3.94
N LYS A 7 10.44 -12.69 4.07
CA LYS A 7 11.58 -12.72 3.14
C LYS A 7 12.22 -14.11 3.06
N GLN A 8 12.42 -14.78 4.20
CA GLN A 8 12.97 -16.13 4.23
C GLN A 8 12.06 -17.12 3.53
N ARG A 9 10.77 -17.09 3.86
CA ARG A 9 9.80 -18.03 3.29
C ARG A 9 9.59 -17.82 1.79
N LEU A 10 9.59 -16.57 1.34
CA LEU A 10 9.52 -16.23 -0.09
C LEU A 10 10.76 -16.70 -0.84
N ALA A 11 11.96 -16.56 -0.26
CA ALA A 11 13.19 -17.09 -0.87
C ALA A 11 13.18 -18.63 -1.00
N GLU A 12 12.64 -19.33 0.01
CA GLU A 12 12.45 -20.79 -0.07
C GLU A 12 11.46 -21.17 -1.18
N LEU A 13 10.35 -20.46 -1.31
CA LEU A 13 9.36 -20.69 -2.37
C LEU A 13 9.92 -20.37 -3.76
N GLU A 14 10.70 -19.30 -3.88
CA GLU A 14 11.38 -18.89 -5.11
C GLU A 14 12.39 -19.95 -5.56
N SER A 15 13.27 -20.40 -4.65
CA SER A 15 14.26 -21.44 -4.95
C SER A 15 13.62 -22.78 -5.34
N ALA A 16 12.40 -23.04 -4.86
CA ALA A 16 11.60 -24.21 -5.21
C ALA A 16 10.76 -24.03 -6.49
N GLY A 17 10.79 -22.87 -7.15
CA GLY A 17 9.98 -22.57 -8.34
C GLY A 17 8.47 -22.53 -8.07
N ARG A 18 8.07 -22.16 -6.84
CA ARG A 18 6.67 -22.18 -6.38
C ARG A 18 6.00 -20.81 -6.38
N LEU A 19 6.73 -19.74 -6.69
CA LEU A 19 6.14 -18.42 -6.86
C LEU A 19 5.40 -18.35 -8.19
N LEU A 20 4.15 -17.91 -8.16
CA LEU A 20 3.29 -17.76 -9.34
C LEU A 20 3.33 -16.35 -9.95
N GLY A 21 4.07 -15.45 -9.31
CA GLY A 21 4.20 -14.05 -9.70
C GLY A 21 5.33 -13.38 -8.92
N GLU A 22 5.49 -12.08 -9.14
CA GLU A 22 6.47 -11.27 -8.45
C GLU A 22 5.99 -10.86 -7.06
N VAL A 23 6.93 -10.84 -6.10
CA VAL A 23 6.68 -10.30 -4.75
C VAL A 23 7.82 -9.35 -4.40
N VAL A 24 7.49 -8.07 -4.26
CA VAL A 24 8.43 -7.04 -3.81
C VAL A 24 8.27 -6.86 -2.30
N VAL A 25 9.32 -7.10 -1.54
CA VAL A 25 9.33 -6.92 -0.07
C VAL A 25 10.23 -5.74 0.29
N VAL A 26 9.67 -4.78 1.04
CA VAL A 26 10.40 -3.62 1.59
C VAL A 26 10.42 -3.71 3.12
N PRO A 27 11.39 -4.40 3.75
CA PRO A 27 11.36 -4.66 5.19
C PRO A 27 11.49 -3.43 6.07
N VAL A 28 12.17 -2.40 5.58
CA VAL A 28 12.34 -1.10 6.24
C VAL A 28 11.88 -0.03 5.27
N ALA A 29 10.57 0.22 5.26
CA ALA A 29 9.96 1.22 4.38
C ALA A 29 10.33 2.65 4.80
N ASN A 30 10.43 2.92 6.11
CA ASN A 30 10.70 4.25 6.65
C ASN A 30 12.01 4.27 7.48
N PRO A 31 13.19 4.37 6.84
CA PRO A 31 14.45 4.49 7.57
C PRO A 31 14.53 5.79 8.39
N ILE A 32 13.90 6.89 7.94
CA ILE A 32 13.89 8.18 8.65
C ILE A 32 13.24 8.01 10.02
N GLY A 33 12.01 7.51 10.07
CA GLY A 33 11.29 7.27 11.32
C GLY A 33 11.94 6.19 12.20
N LEU A 34 12.62 5.21 11.60
CA LEU A 34 13.38 4.19 12.35
C LEU A 34 14.57 4.79 13.10
N GLU A 35 15.23 5.79 12.52
CA GLU A 35 16.38 6.48 13.12
C GLU A 35 15.97 7.55 14.16
N GLN A 36 14.70 7.92 14.23
CA GLN A 36 14.18 8.88 15.21
C GLN A 36 14.02 8.23 16.58
N VAL A 37 15.04 8.37 17.44
CA VAL A 37 15.04 7.90 18.83
C VAL A 37 15.31 9.06 19.79
N LEU A 38 14.42 9.27 20.75
CA LEU A 38 14.57 10.28 21.80
C LEU A 38 14.54 9.57 23.16
N MET A 39 15.62 9.65 23.93
CA MET A 39 15.73 9.01 25.25
C MET A 39 15.33 7.52 25.21
N ASP A 40 15.96 6.76 24.31
CA ASP A 40 15.66 5.34 24.03
C ASP A 40 14.21 5.02 23.64
N THR A 41 13.41 6.05 23.31
CA THR A 41 12.04 5.90 22.84
C THR A 41 11.98 6.13 21.32
N PRO A 42 11.61 5.12 20.52
CA PRO A 42 11.39 5.30 19.09
C PRO A 42 10.22 6.24 18.82
N LEU A 43 10.42 7.24 17.96
CA LEU A 43 9.41 8.21 17.54
C LEU A 43 9.16 8.11 16.04
N GLY A 44 8.70 6.94 15.58
CA GLY A 44 8.57 6.64 14.15
C GLY A 44 7.26 7.07 13.47
N ARG A 45 6.28 7.60 14.23
CA ARG A 45 4.93 7.92 13.70
C ARG A 45 4.89 9.24 12.92
N TYR A 46 5.64 10.24 13.37
CA TYR A 46 5.67 11.58 12.78
C TYR A 46 7.11 11.96 12.49
N GLU A 47 7.33 12.63 11.37
CA GLU A 47 8.63 13.19 11.00
C GLU A 47 8.94 14.40 11.92
N LEU A 48 10.15 14.45 12.48
CA LEU A 48 10.47 15.40 13.57
C LEU A 48 10.53 16.87 13.13
N GLU A 49 10.96 17.18 11.90
CA GLU A 49 11.10 18.55 11.42
C GLU A 49 9.74 19.20 11.13
N SER A 50 8.85 18.49 10.45
CA SER A 50 7.56 19.01 9.98
C SER A 50 6.37 18.63 10.87
N GLY A 51 6.51 17.62 11.73
CA GLY A 51 5.41 17.05 12.51
C GLY A 51 4.38 16.28 11.67
N GLN A 52 4.66 16.02 10.39
CA GLN A 52 3.74 15.28 9.52
C GLN A 52 3.79 13.77 9.82
N ASN A 53 2.63 13.12 9.76
CA ASN A 53 2.53 11.67 9.84
C ASN A 53 3.15 11.04 8.59
N PHE A 54 4.04 10.06 8.76
CA PHE A 54 4.68 9.38 7.64
C PHE A 54 3.66 8.69 6.71
N ASN A 55 2.59 8.12 7.27
CA ASN A 55 1.54 7.41 6.52
C ASN A 55 0.35 8.32 6.12
N ARG A 56 0.62 9.57 5.73
CA ARG A 56 -0.38 10.55 5.26
C ARG A 56 0.22 11.39 4.13
N TRP A 57 -0.61 12.08 3.35
CA TRP A 57 -0.16 13.01 2.30
C TRP A 57 0.67 12.35 1.19
N PHE A 58 0.33 11.11 0.85
CA PHE A 58 0.79 10.52 -0.40
C PHE A 58 0.18 11.24 -1.61
N SER A 59 0.86 11.26 -2.75
CA SER A 59 0.38 11.99 -3.93
C SER A 59 -0.90 11.36 -4.47
N ASP A 60 -1.96 12.17 -4.55
CA ASP A 60 -3.19 11.84 -5.28
C ASP A 60 -3.06 12.34 -6.72
N LEU A 61 -3.08 11.42 -7.68
CA LEU A 61 -2.85 11.67 -9.10
C LEU A 61 -4.03 11.21 -9.97
N GLY A 62 -5.16 10.80 -9.39
CA GLY A 62 -6.24 10.17 -10.16
C GLY A 62 -6.87 11.09 -11.21
N ALA A 63 -7.02 12.38 -10.90
CA ALA A 63 -7.49 13.38 -11.88
C ALA A 63 -6.51 13.55 -13.06
N GLN A 64 -5.21 13.75 -12.76
CA GLN A 64 -4.16 13.92 -13.77
C GLN A 64 -4.05 12.69 -14.67
N VAL A 65 -3.97 11.50 -14.06
CA VAL A 65 -3.93 10.23 -14.79
C VAL A 65 -5.16 10.08 -15.68
N GLY A 66 -6.34 10.45 -15.18
CA GLY A 66 -7.58 10.39 -15.95
C GLY A 66 -7.57 11.30 -17.19
N ASP A 67 -7.07 12.54 -17.05
CA ASP A 67 -6.94 13.47 -18.17
C ASP A 67 -5.94 12.95 -19.23
N ASP A 68 -4.83 12.36 -18.79
CA ASP A 68 -3.77 11.87 -19.67
C ASP A 68 -4.19 10.64 -20.50
N ILE A 69 -5.11 9.83 -20.00
CA ILE A 69 -5.51 8.55 -20.63
C ILE A 69 -6.82 8.61 -21.41
N GLU A 70 -7.70 9.60 -21.17
CA GLU A 70 -9.09 9.59 -21.67
C GLU A 70 -9.18 9.34 -23.18
N ALA A 71 -8.36 10.01 -23.99
CA ALA A 71 -8.37 9.87 -25.45
C ALA A 71 -7.80 8.53 -25.97
N ARG A 72 -7.17 7.73 -25.10
CA ARG A 72 -6.47 6.47 -25.42
C ARG A 72 -7.15 5.24 -24.82
N LEU A 73 -8.23 5.42 -24.04
CA LEU A 73 -9.04 4.32 -23.51
C LEU A 73 -9.75 3.58 -24.65
N THR A 74 -9.86 2.27 -24.50
CA THR A 74 -10.51 1.39 -25.50
C THR A 74 -11.47 0.42 -24.82
N ALA A 75 -12.10 -0.46 -25.61
CA ALA A 75 -12.93 -1.55 -25.11
C ALA A 75 -12.12 -2.75 -24.56
N ASP A 76 -10.78 -2.68 -24.57
CA ASP A 76 -9.89 -3.70 -24.03
C ASP A 76 -9.46 -3.34 -22.60
N ALA A 77 -9.85 -4.18 -21.64
CA ALA A 77 -9.56 -3.98 -20.23
C ALA A 77 -8.06 -4.12 -19.90
N GLU A 78 -7.34 -5.04 -20.56
CA GLU A 78 -5.91 -5.27 -20.30
C GLU A 78 -5.09 -4.08 -20.81
N HIS A 79 -5.43 -3.58 -22.01
CA HIS A 79 -4.85 -2.33 -22.54
C HIS A 79 -5.10 -1.15 -21.59
N ASN A 80 -6.32 -0.98 -21.10
CA ASN A 80 -6.64 0.11 -20.18
C ASN A 80 -5.87 -0.02 -18.86
N VAL A 81 -5.67 -1.23 -18.34
CA VAL A 81 -4.87 -1.45 -17.12
C VAL A 81 -3.42 -1.04 -17.33
N ALA A 82 -2.80 -1.49 -18.42
CA ALA A 82 -1.42 -1.12 -18.75
C ALA A 82 -1.28 0.40 -18.93
N LEU A 83 -2.22 1.02 -19.64
CA LEU A 83 -2.26 2.46 -19.86
C LEU A 83 -2.35 3.27 -18.56
N VAL A 84 -3.19 2.83 -17.60
CA VAL A 84 -3.31 3.47 -16.29
C VAL A 84 -2.01 3.35 -15.50
N ARG A 85 -1.40 2.16 -15.45
CA ARG A 85 -0.13 1.93 -14.72
C ARG A 85 1.01 2.78 -15.29
N ASP A 86 1.14 2.81 -16.61
CA ASP A 86 2.16 3.61 -17.30
C ASP A 86 1.98 5.10 -17.03
N SER A 87 0.73 5.59 -17.09
CA SER A 87 0.40 6.99 -16.81
C SER A 87 0.65 7.35 -15.35
N LEU A 88 0.25 6.50 -14.40
CA LEU A 88 0.50 6.70 -12.97
C LEU A 88 2.00 6.73 -12.65
N ARG A 89 2.79 5.82 -13.23
CA ARG A 89 4.25 5.79 -13.08
C ARG A 89 4.88 7.08 -13.63
N ALA A 90 4.52 7.49 -14.84
CA ALA A 90 5.01 8.72 -15.43
C ALA A 90 4.64 9.97 -14.61
N ALA A 91 3.41 10.03 -14.09
CA ALA A 91 2.97 11.12 -13.22
C ALA A 91 3.76 11.16 -11.91
N LEU A 92 3.98 10.01 -11.26
CA LEU A 92 4.80 9.90 -10.05
C LEU A 92 6.26 10.30 -10.30
N ASP A 93 6.84 9.93 -11.44
CA ASP A 93 8.21 10.29 -11.82
C ASP A 93 8.37 11.80 -12.07
N ALA A 94 7.30 12.47 -12.50
CA ALA A 94 7.27 13.92 -12.69
C ALA A 94 7.11 14.71 -11.38
N VAL A 95 6.66 14.10 -10.28
CA VAL A 95 6.53 14.79 -8.99
C VAL A 95 7.91 15.06 -8.38
N PRO A 96 8.26 16.33 -8.07
CA PRO A 96 9.51 16.65 -7.41
C PRO A 96 9.45 16.32 -5.91
N ALA A 97 10.57 15.85 -5.34
CA ALA A 97 10.77 15.76 -3.90
C ALA A 97 11.77 16.83 -3.45
N ASN A 98 11.32 17.72 -2.56
CA ASN A 98 12.15 18.78 -1.99
C ASN A 98 12.55 18.50 -0.53
N THR A 99 12.01 17.44 0.08
CA THR A 99 12.33 17.01 1.45
C THR A 99 12.58 15.50 1.51
N GLN A 100 13.25 15.03 2.57
CA GLN A 100 13.45 13.60 2.81
C GLN A 100 12.12 12.86 2.93
N LEU A 101 11.14 13.45 3.61
CA LEU A 101 9.79 12.90 3.74
C LEU A 101 9.08 12.75 2.39
N GLN A 102 9.16 13.75 1.52
CA GLN A 102 8.59 13.68 0.17
C GLN A 102 9.31 12.61 -0.67
N SER A 103 10.64 12.54 -0.58
CA SER A 103 11.45 11.54 -1.27
C SER A 103 11.07 10.12 -0.83
N LEU A 104 10.88 9.90 0.47
CA LEU A 104 10.40 8.64 1.04
C LEU A 104 9.04 8.24 0.45
N ARG A 105 8.03 9.13 0.53
CA ARG A 105 6.67 8.84 0.05
C ARG A 105 6.64 8.51 -1.44
N LEU A 106 7.31 9.33 -2.27
CA LEU A 106 7.37 9.08 -3.71
C LEU A 106 8.12 7.79 -4.04
N THR A 107 9.18 7.45 -3.30
CA THR A 107 9.90 6.19 -3.49
C THR A 107 8.98 5.00 -3.23
N LEU A 108 8.23 5.01 -2.12
CA LEU A 108 7.27 3.95 -1.80
C LEU A 108 6.15 3.86 -2.86
N GLN A 109 5.61 5.00 -3.31
CA GLN A 109 4.59 5.00 -4.37
C GLN A 109 5.11 4.42 -5.69
N ARG A 110 6.32 4.81 -6.12
CA ARG A 110 6.93 4.31 -7.36
C ARG A 110 7.25 2.81 -7.32
N LEU A 111 7.53 2.26 -6.14
CA LEU A 111 7.76 0.84 -5.93
C LEU A 111 6.48 0.00 -5.98
N ALA A 112 5.32 0.59 -5.68
CA ALA A 112 4.06 -0.14 -5.54
C ALA A 112 2.99 0.21 -6.60
N CYS A 113 3.21 1.23 -7.44
CA CYS A 113 2.18 1.75 -8.34
C CYS A 113 1.72 0.77 -9.45
N ASP A 114 2.50 -0.26 -9.75
CA ASP A 114 2.16 -1.33 -10.70
C ASP A 114 1.75 -2.65 -10.04
N ALA A 115 1.73 -2.71 -8.71
CA ALA A 115 1.33 -3.90 -7.98
C ALA A 115 -0.17 -4.19 -8.15
N ASP A 116 -0.52 -5.46 -8.36
CA ASP A 116 -1.92 -5.92 -8.33
C ASP A 116 -2.51 -5.90 -6.91
N MET A 117 -1.64 -6.05 -5.90
CA MET A 117 -1.99 -6.05 -4.48
C MET A 117 -0.87 -5.42 -3.66
N VAL A 118 -1.24 -4.58 -2.69
CA VAL A 118 -0.33 -3.99 -1.71
C VAL A 118 -0.71 -4.45 -0.30
N LEU A 119 0.25 -5.00 0.44
CA LEU A 119 0.10 -5.30 1.87
C LEU A 119 0.98 -4.33 2.65
N ASP A 120 0.35 -3.45 3.42
CA ASP A 120 1.03 -2.48 4.27
C ASP A 120 1.02 -2.97 5.72
N LEU A 121 2.19 -3.31 6.26
CA LEU A 121 2.33 -3.96 7.56
C LEU A 121 2.60 -2.92 8.65
N HIS A 122 1.66 -2.77 9.58
CA HIS A 122 1.72 -1.85 10.71
C HIS A 122 1.60 -2.59 12.04
N CYS A 123 1.84 -1.85 13.10
CA CYS A 123 1.38 -2.16 14.44
C CYS A 123 0.84 -0.88 15.06
N ASP A 124 -0.26 -0.99 15.78
CA ASP A 124 -0.87 0.14 16.46
C ASP A 124 -0.11 0.44 17.77
N PHE A 125 -0.54 1.43 18.53
CA PHE A 125 -0.03 1.66 19.87
C PHE A 125 -0.42 0.49 20.80
N GLU A 126 -1.72 0.22 20.91
CA GLU A 126 -2.30 -0.90 21.65
C GLU A 126 -3.56 -1.36 20.93
N SER A 127 -3.54 -2.57 20.37
CA SER A 127 -4.66 -3.09 19.61
C SER A 127 -4.64 -4.61 19.52
N VAL A 128 -5.80 -5.18 19.19
CA VAL A 128 -5.89 -6.53 18.65
C VAL A 128 -5.45 -6.54 17.18
N GLU A 129 -5.16 -7.72 16.65
CA GLU A 129 -4.91 -7.86 15.22
C GLU A 129 -6.16 -7.48 14.41
N HIS A 130 -6.01 -6.57 13.45
CA HIS A 130 -7.10 -6.11 12.60
C HIS A 130 -6.57 -5.63 11.25
N LEU A 131 -7.48 -5.32 10.32
CA LEU A 131 -7.08 -4.83 9.01
C LEU A 131 -8.01 -3.74 8.48
N TYR A 132 -7.48 -2.96 7.55
CA TYR A 132 -8.22 -1.99 6.74
C TYR A 132 -8.16 -2.39 5.27
N THR A 133 -9.28 -2.26 4.56
CA THR A 133 -9.34 -2.37 3.11
C THR A 133 -10.58 -1.64 2.58
N THR A 134 -10.88 -1.76 1.28
CA THR A 134 -12.08 -1.17 0.68
C THR A 134 -13.25 -2.15 0.65
N PRO A 135 -14.51 -1.67 0.62
CA PRO A 135 -15.66 -2.54 0.41
C PRO A 135 -15.59 -3.37 -0.88
N GLU A 136 -14.99 -2.81 -1.94
CA GLU A 136 -14.81 -3.48 -3.23
C GLU A 136 -13.78 -4.61 -3.17
N ALA A 137 -12.69 -4.42 -2.41
CA ALA A 137 -11.65 -5.43 -2.23
C ALA A 137 -12.05 -6.55 -1.25
N TRP A 138 -13.03 -6.31 -0.37
CA TRP A 138 -13.39 -7.22 0.71
C TRP A 138 -13.60 -8.69 0.30
N PRO A 139 -14.28 -9.03 -0.81
CA PRO A 139 -14.43 -10.43 -1.23
C PRO A 139 -13.09 -11.16 -1.48
N LYS A 140 -12.03 -10.42 -1.86
CA LYS A 140 -10.67 -10.96 -2.04
C LYS A 140 -9.88 -11.02 -0.73
N VAL A 141 -10.21 -10.15 0.23
CA VAL A 141 -9.45 -9.94 1.48
C VAL A 141 -10.03 -10.72 2.66
N GLU A 142 -11.32 -11.05 2.66
CA GLU A 142 -11.97 -11.81 3.75
C GLU A 142 -11.22 -13.10 4.12
N PRO A 143 -10.75 -13.93 3.15
CA PRO A 143 -9.99 -15.13 3.49
C PRO A 143 -8.71 -14.81 4.27
N LEU A 144 -7.99 -13.75 3.87
CA LEU A 144 -6.78 -13.29 4.58
C LEU A 144 -7.11 -12.88 6.01
N SER A 145 -8.21 -12.13 6.21
CA SER A 145 -8.72 -11.76 7.55
C SER A 145 -8.89 -12.99 8.44
N ARG A 146 -9.53 -14.05 7.91
CA ARG A 146 -9.73 -15.31 8.64
C ARG A 146 -8.42 -16.06 8.93
N TYR A 147 -7.49 -16.07 7.96
CA TYR A 147 -6.21 -16.77 8.09
C TYR A 147 -5.34 -16.16 9.18
N LEU A 148 -5.30 -14.83 9.26
CA LEU A 148 -4.56 -14.12 10.30
C LEU A 148 -5.25 -14.29 11.67
N GLY A 149 -6.59 -14.38 11.66
CA GLY A 149 -7.38 -14.39 12.90
C GLY A 149 -7.70 -12.96 13.36
N ALA A 150 -7.78 -12.04 12.41
CA ALA A 150 -8.11 -10.65 12.66
C ALA A 150 -9.43 -10.53 13.42
N GLN A 151 -9.42 -9.73 14.48
CA GLN A 151 -10.58 -9.51 15.36
C GLN A 151 -11.53 -8.42 14.82
N ALA A 152 -11.05 -7.61 13.87
CA ALA A 152 -11.84 -6.61 13.17
C ALA A 152 -11.36 -6.43 11.73
N SER A 153 -12.28 -6.04 10.85
CA SER A 153 -11.99 -5.63 9.47
C SER A 153 -12.75 -4.35 9.19
N LEU A 154 -12.02 -3.26 8.95
CA LEU A 154 -12.58 -1.94 8.73
C LEU A 154 -12.58 -1.64 7.23
N LEU A 155 -13.76 -1.32 6.70
CA LEU A 155 -13.96 -1.13 5.26
C LEU A 155 -14.27 0.34 4.95
N ALA A 156 -13.42 1.00 4.17
CA ALA A 156 -13.64 2.36 3.69
C ALA A 156 -13.10 2.53 2.27
N THR A 157 -13.86 3.19 1.39
CA THR A 157 -13.37 3.54 0.05
C THR A 157 -12.39 4.71 0.12
N ASP A 158 -12.72 5.72 0.90
CA ASP A 158 -11.90 6.89 1.20
C ASP A 158 -12.06 7.20 2.69
N SER A 159 -10.97 7.13 3.46
CA SER A 159 -10.91 7.51 4.88
C SER A 159 -10.43 8.95 5.07
N GLY A 160 -10.08 9.66 4.00
CA GLY A 160 -9.68 11.07 3.99
C GLY A 160 -8.24 11.30 4.45
N GLY A 161 -7.41 10.25 4.51
CA GLY A 161 -6.05 10.33 5.03
C GLY A 161 -4.97 10.53 3.97
N GLN A 162 -5.25 10.12 2.72
CA GLN A 162 -4.20 9.92 1.71
C GLN A 162 -3.09 9.03 2.30
N SER A 163 -3.48 7.94 2.97
CA SER A 163 -2.54 6.92 3.45
C SER A 163 -1.98 6.11 2.30
N PHE A 164 -0.94 5.32 2.59
CA PHE A 164 -0.23 4.56 1.57
C PHE A 164 -1.14 3.56 0.84
N ASP A 165 -1.99 2.85 1.57
CA ASP A 165 -2.98 1.93 1.01
C ASP A 165 -3.98 2.63 0.07
N GLU A 166 -4.48 3.79 0.47
CA GLU A 166 -5.47 4.59 -0.26
C GLU A 166 -4.94 5.14 -1.58
N CYS A 167 -3.67 5.55 -1.63
CA CYS A 167 -3.15 6.30 -2.77
C CYS A 167 -3.16 5.51 -4.09
N PHE A 168 -3.25 4.18 -4.02
CA PHE A 168 -3.40 3.31 -5.20
C PHE A 168 -4.86 3.00 -5.49
N THR A 169 -5.62 2.58 -4.48
CA THR A 169 -7.03 2.19 -4.64
C THR A 169 -7.90 3.35 -5.09
N LEU A 170 -7.65 4.56 -4.58
CA LEU A 170 -8.39 5.76 -4.96
C LEU A 170 -8.17 6.15 -6.42
N VAL A 171 -6.98 5.98 -6.98
CA VAL A 171 -6.73 6.26 -8.41
C VAL A 171 -7.64 5.40 -9.28
N TRP A 172 -7.65 4.08 -9.05
CA TRP A 172 -8.50 3.16 -9.81
C TRP A 172 -9.98 3.43 -9.60
N TRP A 173 -10.39 3.68 -8.35
CA TRP A 173 -11.77 4.01 -8.03
C TRP A 173 -12.24 5.29 -8.74
N GLN A 174 -11.46 6.38 -8.69
CA GLN A 174 -11.78 7.63 -9.37
C GLN A 174 -11.90 7.44 -10.89
N LEU A 175 -11.02 6.64 -11.50
CA LEU A 175 -11.08 6.32 -12.92
C LEU A 175 -12.31 5.48 -13.27
N GLN A 176 -12.68 4.52 -12.42
CA GLN A 176 -13.90 3.73 -12.58
C GLN A 176 -15.15 4.62 -12.50
N GLN A 177 -15.20 5.58 -11.56
CA GLN A 177 -16.31 6.54 -11.49
C GLN A 177 -16.39 7.44 -12.73
N ARG A 178 -15.24 7.87 -13.27
CA ARG A 178 -15.18 8.79 -14.41
C ARG A 178 -15.42 8.12 -15.77
N PHE A 179 -14.99 6.87 -15.92
CA PHE A 179 -14.92 6.19 -17.23
C PHE A 179 -15.62 4.84 -17.30
N GLY A 180 -15.99 4.23 -16.17
CA GLY A 180 -16.47 2.85 -16.09
C GLY A 180 -17.77 2.56 -16.86
N GLU A 181 -18.59 3.58 -17.14
CA GLU A 181 -19.78 3.44 -17.99
C GLU A 181 -19.44 3.35 -19.50
N ARG A 182 -18.28 3.89 -19.91
CA ARG A 182 -17.86 4.00 -21.32
C ARG A 182 -16.78 2.99 -21.69
N PHE A 183 -15.89 2.69 -20.76
CA PHE A 183 -14.72 1.85 -20.97
C PHE A 183 -14.57 0.85 -19.81
N PRO A 184 -14.12 -0.39 -20.08
CA PRO A 184 -13.84 -1.33 -19.00
C PRO A 184 -12.62 -0.86 -18.21
N ILE A 185 -12.86 -0.41 -16.98
CA ILE A 185 -11.85 -0.08 -15.97
C ILE A 185 -12.02 -1.04 -14.79
N PRO A 186 -11.19 -2.09 -14.67
CA PRO A 186 -11.24 -2.99 -13.52
C PRO A 186 -10.67 -2.30 -12.27
N MET A 187 -10.82 -2.93 -11.10
CA MET A 187 -10.28 -2.46 -9.82
C MET A 187 -8.76 -2.19 -9.85
N GLY A 188 -8.02 -2.84 -10.75
CA GLY A 188 -6.60 -2.60 -11.04
C GLY A 188 -5.62 -2.99 -9.93
N SER A 189 -5.63 -2.29 -8.79
CA SER A 189 -4.85 -2.60 -7.59
C SER A 189 -5.75 -2.56 -6.35
N PHE A 190 -5.50 -3.43 -5.37
CA PHE A 190 -6.12 -3.31 -4.05
C PHE A 190 -5.09 -3.36 -2.93
N SER A 191 -5.38 -2.63 -1.87
CA SER A 191 -4.50 -2.51 -0.72
C SER A 191 -5.15 -3.09 0.53
N VAL A 192 -4.32 -3.64 1.41
CA VAL A 192 -4.70 -4.06 2.75
C VAL A 192 -3.67 -3.51 3.73
N THR A 193 -4.12 -2.71 4.69
CA THR A 193 -3.31 -2.33 5.85
C THR A 193 -3.55 -3.36 6.94
N LEU A 194 -2.51 -4.08 7.34
CA LEU A 194 -2.54 -5.06 8.42
C LEU A 194 -1.98 -4.44 9.69
N GLU A 195 -2.79 -4.34 10.73
CA GLU A 195 -2.36 -3.94 12.07
C GLU A 195 -2.09 -5.18 12.90
N LEU A 196 -0.81 -5.53 13.04
CA LEU A 196 -0.37 -6.77 13.70
C LEU A 196 -0.27 -6.63 15.22
N ARG A 197 -1.33 -6.08 15.83
CA ARG A 197 -1.47 -5.72 17.26
C ARG A 197 -0.69 -4.46 17.64
N GLY A 198 -0.44 -4.26 18.94
CA GLY A 198 0.27 -3.11 19.48
C GLY A 198 1.80 -3.21 19.39
N GLN A 199 2.47 -2.07 19.60
CA GLN A 199 3.94 -1.97 19.66
C GLN A 199 4.57 -2.91 20.71
N GLY A 200 3.85 -3.22 21.79
CA GLY A 200 4.28 -4.16 22.83
C GLY A 200 4.29 -5.64 22.39
N ASP A 201 3.61 -5.96 21.29
CA ASP A 201 3.43 -7.34 20.79
C ASP A 201 4.40 -7.68 19.64
N VAL A 202 5.41 -6.84 19.40
CA VAL A 202 6.41 -7.08 18.34
C VAL A 202 7.47 -8.07 18.84
N ASN A 203 7.22 -9.37 18.69
CA ASN A 203 8.16 -10.45 19.05
C ASN A 203 8.25 -11.59 17.99
N HIS A 204 9.33 -12.37 18.05
CA HIS A 204 9.61 -13.43 17.07
C HIS A 204 8.54 -14.53 17.02
N ALA A 205 7.95 -14.88 18.17
CA ALA A 205 6.95 -15.94 18.22
C ALA A 205 5.70 -15.56 17.41
N LEU A 206 5.19 -14.34 17.62
CA LEU A 206 4.07 -13.81 16.83
C LEU A 206 4.47 -13.62 15.36
N ALA A 207 5.63 -13.01 15.10
CA ALA A 207 6.08 -12.73 13.74
C ALA A 207 6.39 -13.97 12.88
N SER A 208 6.63 -15.14 13.49
CA SER A 208 6.83 -16.41 12.77
C SER A 208 5.52 -17.11 12.40
N ARG A 209 4.43 -16.75 13.11
CA ARG A 209 3.09 -17.26 12.88
C ARG A 209 2.35 -16.41 11.85
N ASP A 210 2.52 -15.09 11.97
CA ASP A 210 1.96 -14.07 11.08
C ASP A 210 2.65 -14.10 9.70
#